data_AF-A0A7S1X8X9-F1
#
_entry.id   AF-A0A7S1X8X9-F1
#
_cell.length_a   1.000
_cell.length_b   1.000
_cell.length_c   1.000
_cell.angle_alpha   90.00
_cell.angle_beta   90.00
_cell.angle_gamma   90.00
#
_symmetry.space_group_name_H-M   'P 1'
#
loop_
_entity.id
_entity.type
_entity.pdbx_description
1 polymer ?
#
loop_
_entity_poly.entity_id
_entity_poly.type
_entity_poly.pdbx_seq_one_letter_code
_entity_poly.pdbx_strand_id
1 'polypeptide(L)'
;MAAEEQPFGELLAWGDPNWYRGYRSPFYGPAHAKWRDRARAFVEANFPASALKEWEAAKRLPRDLFRKTAAAGFLPCVVGEWPEEYAGRKPDGYDPFFELIFIDELARCGSGGGLWGLV
;
A
#
# COMPACT_ATOMS: atom_id res chain seq x y z
N MET A 1 -25.61 5.59 10.07
CA MET A 1 -25.56 5.66 8.59
C MET A 1 -24.09 5.53 8.22
N ALA A 2 -23.66 4.44 7.59
CA ALA A 2 -22.29 4.33 7.11
C ALA A 2 -22.07 5.46 6.10
N ALA A 3 -21.00 6.24 6.25
CA ALA A 3 -20.64 7.26 5.27
C ALA A 3 -20.51 6.59 3.89
N GLU A 4 -21.16 7.12 2.87
CA GLU A 4 -20.94 6.68 1.50
C GLU A 4 -19.48 6.94 1.13
N GLU A 5 -18.72 5.86 0.91
CA GLU A 5 -17.39 5.98 0.32
C GLU A 5 -17.53 6.52 -1.10
N GLN A 6 -16.93 7.70 -1.35
CA GLN A 6 -16.93 8.29 -2.67
C GLN A 6 -16.09 7.45 -3.64
N PRO A 7 -16.42 7.47 -4.94
CA PRO A 7 -15.61 6.81 -5.95
C PRO A 7 -14.14 7.27 -5.90
N PHE A 8 -13.20 6.35 -6.12
CA PHE A 8 -11.75 6.61 -6.10
C PHE A 8 -11.05 5.95 -7.30
N GLY A 9 -9.91 6.51 -7.71
CA GLY A 9 -9.11 5.98 -8.82
C GLY A 9 -9.57 6.48 -10.20
N GLU A 10 -9.18 5.77 -11.25
CA GLU A 10 -9.48 6.14 -12.65
C GLU A 10 -10.84 5.61 -13.12
N LEU A 11 -11.42 4.67 -12.37
CA LEU A 11 -12.70 4.00 -12.60
C LEU A 11 -12.77 3.24 -13.94
N LEU A 12 -11.62 2.99 -14.57
CA LEU A 12 -11.47 2.19 -15.79
C LEU A 12 -11.92 0.76 -15.53
N ALA A 13 -12.80 0.20 -16.37
CA ALA A 13 -13.29 -1.17 -16.18
C ALA A 13 -12.12 -2.15 -15.95
N TRP A 14 -12.18 -2.90 -14.84
CA TRP A 14 -11.16 -3.86 -14.40
C TRP A 14 -9.79 -3.27 -14.02
N GLY A 15 -9.60 -1.94 -14.11
CA GLY A 15 -8.36 -1.26 -13.72
C GLY A 15 -8.30 -0.85 -12.25
N ASP A 16 -9.45 -0.78 -11.57
CA ASP A 16 -9.55 -0.42 -10.15
C ASP A 16 -10.40 -1.44 -9.37
N PRO A 17 -10.08 -1.67 -8.08
CA PRO A 17 -10.88 -2.51 -7.19
C PRO A 17 -12.37 -2.12 -7.18
N ASN A 18 -13.26 -3.10 -7.09
CA ASN A 18 -14.71 -2.85 -7.09
C ASN A 18 -15.13 -1.92 -5.94
N TRP A 19 -14.55 -2.04 -4.75
CA TRP A 19 -14.92 -1.19 -3.61
C TRP A 19 -14.60 0.30 -3.84
N TYR A 20 -13.69 0.63 -4.76
CA TYR A 20 -13.44 2.03 -5.16
C TYR A 20 -14.61 2.64 -5.94
N ARG A 21 -15.55 1.85 -6.44
CA ARG A 21 -16.70 2.35 -7.23
C ARG A 21 -17.98 2.48 -6.41
N GLY A 22 -17.89 2.36 -5.09
CA GLY A 22 -19.05 2.35 -4.19
C GLY A 22 -19.80 1.02 -4.13
N TYR A 23 -19.25 -0.07 -4.68
CA TYR A 23 -19.78 -1.41 -4.42
C TYR A 23 -19.56 -1.75 -2.94
N ARG A 24 -20.63 -2.11 -2.24
CA ARG A 24 -20.56 -2.48 -0.82
C ARG A 24 -19.72 -3.73 -0.62
N SER A 25 -18.80 -3.67 0.33
CA SER A 25 -17.99 -4.79 0.77
C SER A 25 -18.18 -4.99 2.28
N PRO A 26 -18.25 -6.23 2.79
CA PRO A 26 -18.20 -6.48 4.22
C PRO A 26 -16.78 -6.30 4.80
N PHE A 27 -15.77 -6.16 3.94
CA PHE A 27 -14.36 -6.10 4.31
C PHE A 27 -13.78 -4.68 4.28
N TYR A 28 -14.28 -3.82 3.39
CA TYR A 28 -13.77 -2.45 3.25
C TYR A 28 -14.70 -1.45 3.93
N GLY A 29 -14.11 -0.40 4.49
CA GLY A 29 -14.84 0.64 5.20
C GLY A 29 -13.95 1.85 5.49
N PRO A 30 -14.43 2.85 6.25
CA PRO A 30 -13.78 4.16 6.32
C PRO A 30 -12.31 4.16 6.76
N ALA A 31 -11.93 3.23 7.64
CA ALA A 31 -10.54 3.07 8.07
C ALA A 31 -9.64 2.59 6.91
N HIS A 32 -10.15 1.68 6.07
CA HIS A 32 -9.49 1.19 4.86
C HIS A 32 -9.35 2.28 3.80
N ALA A 33 -10.40 3.08 3.56
CA ALA A 33 -10.32 4.21 2.63
C ALA A 33 -9.24 5.22 3.06
N LYS A 34 -9.18 5.56 4.35
CA LYS A 34 -8.14 6.46 4.88
C LYS A 34 -6.74 5.85 4.80
N TRP A 35 -6.61 4.54 5.03
CA TRP A 35 -5.35 3.82 4.88
C TRP A 35 -4.87 3.82 3.43
N ARG A 36 -5.78 3.56 2.48
CA ARG A 36 -5.57 3.61 1.04
C ARG A 36 -5.07 4.98 0.57
N ASP A 37 -5.66 6.07 1.06
CA ASP A 37 -5.19 7.42 0.74
C ASP A 37 -3.75 7.68 1.21
N ARG A 38 -3.40 7.20 2.42
CA ARG A 38 -2.02 7.28 2.93
C ARG A 38 -1.06 6.42 2.11
N ALA A 39 -1.46 5.21 1.75
CA ALA A 39 -0.67 4.28 0.96
C ALA A 39 -0.40 4.86 -0.44
N ARG A 40 -1.43 5.35 -1.14
CA ARG A 40 -1.34 6.06 -2.42
C ARG A 40 -0.29 7.17 -2.37
N ALA A 41 -0.44 8.09 -1.40
CA ALA A 41 0.47 9.22 -1.25
C ALA A 41 1.92 8.79 -0.97
N PHE A 42 2.11 7.74 -0.15
CA PHE A 42 3.43 7.19 0.13
C PHE A 42 4.07 6.58 -1.11
N VAL A 43 3.33 5.76 -1.87
CA VAL A 43 3.85 5.09 -3.07
C VAL A 43 4.21 6.11 -4.14
N GLU A 44 3.35 7.09 -4.42
CA GLU A 44 3.62 8.15 -5.40
C GLU A 44 4.88 8.95 -5.06
N ALA A 45 5.10 9.23 -3.77
CA ALA A 45 6.27 9.97 -3.31
C ALA A 45 7.57 9.15 -3.31
N ASN A 46 7.49 7.82 -3.15
CA ASN A 46 8.68 6.98 -2.88
C ASN A 46 8.99 5.95 -3.95
N PHE A 47 8.09 5.68 -4.89
CA PHE A 47 8.27 4.75 -6.01
C PHE A 47 8.05 5.45 -7.35
N PRO A 48 8.81 6.53 -7.65
CA PRO A 48 8.64 7.24 -8.91
C PRO A 48 9.02 6.33 -10.09
N ALA A 49 8.20 6.32 -11.14
CA ALA A 49 8.42 5.49 -12.34
C ALA A 49 9.81 5.69 -12.97
N SER A 50 10.39 6.89 -12.83
CA SER A 50 11.74 7.20 -13.33
C SER A 50 12.86 6.42 -12.63
N ALA A 51 12.67 6.02 -11.37
CA ALA A 51 13.70 5.32 -10.59
C ALA A 51 13.62 3.79 -10.71
N LEU A 52 12.44 3.24 -11.05
CA LEU A 52 12.20 1.78 -11.08
C LEU A 52 13.16 1.05 -12.02
N LYS A 53 13.40 1.61 -13.22
CA LYS A 53 14.31 1.01 -14.21
C LYS A 53 15.74 0.86 -13.67
N GLU A 54 16.20 1.84 -12.90
CA GLU A 54 17.54 1.81 -12.30
C GLU A 54 17.62 0.75 -11.20
N TRP A 55 16.58 0.63 -10.37
CA TRP A 55 16.53 -0.35 -9.29
C TRP A 55 16.44 -1.78 -9.82
N GLU A 56 15.67 -2.00 -10.89
CA GLU A 56 15.59 -3.29 -11.57
C GLU A 56 16.94 -3.69 -12.17
N ALA A 57 17.61 -2.78 -12.88
CA ALA A 57 18.95 -3.03 -13.43
C ALA A 57 19.97 -3.32 -12.32
N ALA A 58 19.89 -2.61 -11.19
CA ALA A 58 20.74 -2.84 -10.02
C ALA A 58 20.34 -4.07 -9.18
N LYS A 59 19.18 -4.67 -9.47
CA LYS A 59 18.56 -5.78 -8.70
C LYS A 59 18.48 -5.47 -7.20
N ARG A 60 18.23 -4.20 -6.86
CA ARG A 60 18.26 -3.72 -5.46
C ARG A 60 17.45 -2.46 -5.30
N LEU A 61 16.61 -2.44 -4.26
CA LEU A 61 15.97 -1.22 -3.79
C LEU A 61 16.92 -0.38 -2.91
N PRO A 62 16.78 0.96 -2.92
CA PRO A 62 17.51 1.82 -2.01
C PRO A 62 17.26 1.43 -0.55
N ARG A 63 18.31 1.25 0.26
CA ARG A 63 18.17 0.89 1.68
C ARG A 63 17.33 1.87 2.49
N ASP A 64 17.36 3.15 2.10
CA ASP A 64 16.58 4.20 2.73
C ASP A 64 15.06 4.01 2.55
N LEU A 65 14.64 3.32 1.49
CA LEU A 65 13.23 3.05 1.22
C LEU A 65 12.60 2.24 2.35
N PHE A 66 13.27 1.20 2.85
CA PHE A 66 12.80 0.41 3.98
C PHE A 66 12.65 1.25 5.26
N ARG A 67 13.57 2.20 5.50
CA ARG A 67 13.48 3.11 6.65
C ARG A 67 12.29 4.05 6.53
N LYS A 68 12.04 4.57 5.33
CA LYS A 68 10.85 5.40 5.04
C LYS A 68 9.56 4.61 5.22
N THR A 69 9.51 3.37 4.74
CA THR A 69 8.36 2.47 4.93
C THR A 69 8.08 2.20 6.41
N ALA A 70 9.13 1.95 7.20
CA ALA A 70 9.01 1.78 8.65
C ALA A 70 8.53 3.07 9.34
N ALA A 71 9.15 4.21 9.03
CA ALA A 71 8.79 5.51 9.61
C ALA A 71 7.36 5.95 9.26
N ALA A 72 6.87 5.56 8.08
CA ALA A 72 5.49 5.80 7.66
C ALA A 72 4.47 4.83 8.28
N GLY A 73 4.95 3.81 9.01
CA GLY A 73 4.11 2.82 9.70
C GLY A 73 3.55 1.72 8.80
N PHE A 74 4.07 1.56 7.57
CA PHE A 74 3.62 0.51 6.65
C PHE A 74 4.35 -0.81 6.87
N LEU A 75 5.63 -0.77 7.28
CA LEU A 75 6.46 -1.98 7.43
C LEU A 75 5.83 -3.06 8.34
N PRO A 76 5.27 -2.73 9.53
CA PRO A 76 4.62 -3.75 10.37
C PRO A 76 3.49 -4.53 9.71
N CYS A 77 2.90 -4.00 8.63
CA CYS A 77 1.78 -4.60 7.92
C CYS A 77 2.21 -5.61 6.85
N VAL A 78 3.48 -5.62 6.45
CA VAL A 78 3.96 -6.41 5.29
C VAL A 78 5.06 -7.41 5.61
N VAL A 79 5.49 -7.49 6.88
CA VAL A 79 6.54 -8.42 7.31
C VAL A 79 5.98 -9.63 8.08
N GLY A 80 4.67 -9.86 7.97
CA GLY A 80 3.96 -10.93 8.67
C GLY A 80 3.90 -10.72 10.19
N GLU A 81 3.93 -11.83 10.93
CA GLU A 81 4.01 -11.79 12.40
C GLU A 81 5.48 -11.72 12.82
N TRP A 82 5.91 -10.53 13.23
CA TRP A 82 7.27 -10.25 13.67
C TRP A 82 7.25 -9.44 14.97
N PRO A 83 8.25 -9.57 15.87
CA PRO A 83 8.25 -8.82 17.12
C PRO A 83 8.21 -7.30 16.91
N GLU A 84 7.36 -6.61 17.68
CA GLU A 84 7.15 -5.15 17.57
C GLU A 84 8.42 -4.34 17.76
N GLU A 85 9.37 -4.83 18.57
CA GLU A 85 10.67 -4.18 18.80
C GLU A 85 11.52 -4.03 17.51
N TYR A 86 11.26 -4.86 16.50
CA TYR A 86 11.96 -4.81 15.21
C TYR A 86 11.08 -4.27 14.07
N ALA A 87 9.82 -4.67 14.02
CA ALA A 87 8.93 -4.32 12.91
C ALA A 87 8.12 -3.03 13.15
N GLY A 88 7.95 -2.64 14.41
CA GLY A 88 7.00 -1.63 14.86
C GLY A 88 5.61 -2.22 15.14
N ARG A 89 4.71 -1.38 15.65
CA ARG A 89 3.33 -1.75 15.97
C ARG A 89 2.43 -1.61 14.73
N LYS A 90 1.59 -2.61 14.47
CA LYS A 90 0.51 -2.53 13.46
C LYS A 90 -0.46 -1.38 13.79
N PRO A 91 -1.07 -0.73 12.79
CA PRO A 91 -2.00 0.37 13.04
C PRO A 91 -3.21 -0.09 13.86
N ASP A 92 -3.84 0.84 14.58
CA ASP A 92 -5.07 0.52 15.32
C ASP A 92 -6.19 0.09 14.35
N GLY A 93 -6.88 -0.99 14.70
CA GLY A 93 -7.91 -1.58 13.84
C GLY A 93 -7.36 -2.36 12.65
N TYR A 94 -6.07 -2.74 12.67
CA TYR A 94 -5.46 -3.58 11.65
C TYR A 94 -6.24 -4.88 11.43
N ASP A 95 -6.51 -5.16 10.17
CA ASP A 95 -6.88 -6.47 9.65
C ASP A 95 -6.06 -6.75 8.36
N PRO A 96 -6.09 -7.97 7.81
CA PRO A 96 -5.33 -8.30 6.60
C PRO A 96 -5.66 -7.47 5.35
N PHE A 97 -6.78 -6.74 5.31
CA PHE A 97 -7.10 -5.85 4.20
C PHE A 97 -6.23 -4.59 4.20
N PHE A 98 -5.66 -4.18 5.34
CA PHE A 98 -4.66 -3.11 5.38
C PHE A 98 -3.38 -3.49 4.61
N GLU A 99 -2.92 -4.73 4.80
CA GLU A 99 -1.79 -5.28 4.04
C GLU A 99 -2.12 -5.37 2.55
N LEU A 100 -3.27 -5.95 2.20
CA LEU A 100 -3.72 -6.08 0.82
C LEU A 100 -3.82 -4.72 0.11
N ILE A 101 -4.35 -3.70 0.78
CA ILE A 101 -4.43 -2.33 0.23
C ILE A 101 -3.04 -1.77 -0.04
N PHE A 102 -2.09 -1.95 0.88
CA PHE A 102 -0.75 -1.41 0.66
C PHE A 102 -0.02 -2.13 -0.48
N ILE A 103 -0.21 -3.45 -0.61
CA ILE A 103 0.29 -4.24 -1.75
C ILE A 103 -0.34 -3.78 -3.07
N ASP A 104 -1.66 -3.58 -3.10
CA ASP A 104 -2.38 -3.09 -4.29
C ASP A 104 -1.86 -1.71 -4.72
N GLU A 105 -1.67 -0.82 -3.75
CA GLU A 105 -1.11 0.52 -3.99
C GLU A 105 0.34 0.46 -4.50
N LEU A 106 1.19 -0.40 -3.94
CA LEU A 106 2.55 -0.62 -4.44
C LEU A 106 2.57 -1.18 -5.86
N ALA A 107 1.67 -2.11 -6.18
CA ALA A 107 1.61 -2.75 -7.49
C ALA A 107 1.37 -1.75 -8.63
N ARG A 108 0.75 -0.60 -8.34
CA ARG A 108 0.51 0.47 -9.30
C ARG A 108 1.76 1.18 -9.80
N CYS A 109 2.91 0.99 -9.14
CA CYS A 109 4.19 1.45 -9.69
C CYS A 109 4.57 0.69 -10.98
N GLY A 110 3.92 -0.44 -11.28
CA GLY A 110 4.16 -1.21 -12.50
C GLY A 110 5.44 -2.04 -12.50
N SER A 111 6.10 -2.18 -11.34
CA SER A 111 7.30 -2.99 -11.16
C SER A 111 7.11 -4.05 -10.09
N GLY A 112 7.17 -5.31 -10.50
CA GLY A 112 7.17 -6.44 -9.56
C GLY A 112 8.42 -6.47 -8.68
N GLY A 113 9.57 -5.97 -9.19
CA GLY A 113 10.79 -5.82 -8.40
C GLY A 113 10.70 -4.68 -7.37
N GLY A 114 9.99 -3.61 -7.71
CA GLY A 114 9.63 -2.54 -6.77
C GLY A 114 8.77 -3.06 -5.62
N LEU A 115 7.68 -3.76 -5.96
CA LEU A 115 6.74 -4.35 -5.00
C LEU A 115 7.42 -5.41 -4.11
N TRP A 116 7.85 -6.53 -4.69
CA TRP A 116 8.37 -7.69 -3.95
C TRP A 116 9.80 -7.50 -3.42
N GLY A 117 10.43 -6.39 -3.77
CA GLY A 117 11.69 -6.00 -3.13
C GLY A 117 11.46 -5.36 -1.76
N LEU A 118 10.28 -4.80 -1.49
CA LEU A 118 9.93 -4.15 -0.22
C LEU A 118 9.16 -5.07 0.73
N VAL A 119 8.26 -5.88 0.18
CA VAL A 119 7.35 -6.80 0.88
C VAL A 119 7.98 -8.18 1.01
#